data_AF-A0A9E2DAH9-F1
#
_entry.id   AF-A0A9E2DAH9-F1
#
_cell.length_a   1.000
_cell.length_b   1.000
_cell.length_c   1.000
_cell.angle_alpha   90.00
_cell.angle_beta   90.00
_cell.angle_gamma   90.00
#
_symmetry.space_group_name_H-M   'P 1'
#
loop_
_entity.id
_entity.type
_entity.pdbx_description
1 polymer ?
#
loop_
_entity_poly.entity_id
_entity_poly.type
_entity_poly.pdbx_seq_one_letter_code
_entity_poly.pdbx_strand_id
1 'polypeptide(L)' 'MKVMQCTDDNFEQLISENENVVIRFSAPWCVTCEMLERQFKSMACDKHFQQVFFAEVNIEEQKQ' A
#
# COMPACT_ATOMS: atom_id res chain seq x y z
N MET A 1 -4.67 -11.44 4.42
CA MET A 1 -3.81 -10.23 4.38
C MET A 1 -3.29 -10.11 2.97
N LYS A 2 -3.63 -9.04 2.24
CA LYS A 2 -3.14 -8.79 0.86
C LYS A 2 -2.72 -7.32 0.72
N VAL A 3 -1.82 -6.87 1.59
CA VAL A 3 -1.08 -5.63 1.37
C VAL A 3 0.25 -6.05 0.75
N MET A 4 0.52 -5.60 -0.47
CA MET A 4 1.75 -5.94 -1.17
C MET A 4 2.76 -4.79 -1.05
N GLN A 5 4.02 -5.10 -0.73
CA GLN A 5 5.07 -4.11 -0.87
C GLN A 5 5.30 -3.83 -2.35
N CYS A 6 5.26 -2.55 -2.69
CA CYS A 6 5.51 -2.07 -4.03
C CYS A 6 6.88 -1.38 -4.07
N THR A 7 7.66 -1.74 -5.09
CA THR A 7 8.91 -1.09 -5.47
C THR A 7 8.70 -0.30 -6.76
N ASP A 8 9.63 0.58 -7.12
CA ASP A 8 9.54 1.36 -8.36
C ASP A 8 9.36 0.46 -9.60
N ASP A 9 10.07 -0.67 -9.66
CA ASP A 9 9.99 -1.64 -10.76
C ASP A 9 8.58 -2.25 -10.95
N ASN A 10 7.81 -2.37 -9.87
CA ASN A 10 6.50 -3.03 -9.88
C ASN A 10 5.33 -2.03 -9.88
N PHE A 11 5.60 -0.74 -9.69
CA PHE A 11 4.59 0.30 -9.52
C PHE A 11 3.77 0.52 -10.79
N GLU A 12 4.45 0.69 -11.94
CA GLU A 12 3.76 0.88 -13.23
C GLU A 12 2.92 -0.33 -13.62
N GLN A 13 3.45 -1.54 -13.42
CA GLN A 13 2.73 -2.77 -13.70
C GLN A 13 1.48 -2.90 -12.82
N LEU A 14 1.60 -2.63 -11.52
CA LEU A 14 0.48 -2.71 -10.58
C LEU A 14 -0.65 -1.76 -10.91
N ILE A 15 -0.34 -0.52 -11.28
CA ILE A 15 -1.34 0.48 -11.66
C ILE A 15 -1.99 0.10 -12.98
N SER A 16 -1.24 -0.49 -13.91
CA SER A 16 -1.78 -0.92 -15.20
C SER A 16 -2.67 -2.17 -15.09
N GLU A 17 -2.39 -3.07 -14.16
CA GLU A 17 -3.12 -4.35 -14.02
C GLU A 17 -4.38 -4.25 -13.15
N ASN A 18 -4.47 -3.23 -12.28
CA ASN A 18 -5.55 -3.09 -11.32
C ASN A 18 -6.37 -1.83 -11.57
N GLU A 19 -7.69 -1.96 -11.66
CA GLU A 19 -8.60 -0.83 -11.91
C GLU A 19 -8.62 0.18 -10.75
N ASN A 20 -8.57 -0.32 -9.51
CA ASN A 20 -8.60 0.51 -8.31
C ASN A 20 -7.44 0.13 -7.40
N VAL A 21 -6.53 1.07 -7.16
CA VAL A 21 -5.33 0.86 -6.34
C VAL A 21 -5.25 1.92 -5.25
N VAL A 22 -4.98 1.49 -4.01
CA VAL A 22 -4.68 2.38 -2.90
C VAL A 22 -3.26 2.09 -2.44
N ILE A 23 -2.44 3.14 -2.45
CA ILE A 23 -1.01 3.06 -2.12
C ILE A 23 -0.76 3.84 -0.84
N ARG A 24 -0.17 3.17 0.14
CA ARG A 24 0.28 3.78 1.39
C ARG A 24 1.78 4.06 1.31
N PHE A 25 2.16 5.33 1.36
CA PHE A 25 3.56 5.72 1.51
C PHE A 25 3.88 5.79 3.01
N SER A 26 4.81 4.96 3.47
CA SER A 26 5.20 4.84 4.87
C SER A 26 6.72 5.01 5.04
N ALA A 27 7.14 5.37 6.25
CA ALA A 27 8.54 5.41 6.66
C ALA A 27 8.64 4.84 8.09
N PRO A 28 9.74 4.15 8.43
CA PRO A 28 9.89 3.53 9.76
C PRO A 28 10.04 4.57 10.88
N TRP A 29 10.44 5.80 10.59
CA TRP A 29 10.48 6.91 11.56
C TRP A 29 9.12 7.63 11.72
N CYS A 30 8.12 7.31 10.89
CA CYS A 30 6.82 7.95 10.93
C CYS A 30 5.84 7.16 11.81
N VAL A 31 5.85 7.43 13.12
CA VAL A 31 4.95 6.78 14.09
C VAL A 31 3.47 6.97 13.74
N THR A 32 3.10 8.15 13.23
CA THR A 32 1.74 8.43 12.77
C THR A 32 1.34 7.53 11.59
N CYS A 33 2.29 7.18 10.73
CA CYS A 33 2.07 6.27 9.61
C CYS A 33 1.81 4.84 10.12
N GLU A 34 2.49 4.39 11.17
CA GLU A 34 2.27 3.08 11.79
C GLU A 34 0.85 2.97 12.39
N MET A 35 0.32 4.04 12.98
CA MET A 35 -1.07 4.06 13.46
C MET A 35 -2.07 3.89 12.32
N LEU A 36 -1.80 4.51 11.16
CA LEU A 36 -2.60 4.37 9.94
C LEU A 36 -2.53 2.96 9.35
N GLU A 37 -1.43 2.23 9.56
CA GLU A 37 -1.28 0.85 9.08
C GLU A 37 -2.39 -0.07 9.53
N ARG A 38 -2.81 0.05 10.80
CA ARG A 38 -3.84 -0.82 11.38
C ARG A 38 -5.19 -0.59 10.70
N GLN A 39 -5.54 0.68 10.48
CA GLN A 39 -6.76 1.05 9.76
C GLN A 39 -6.69 0.61 8.30
N PHE A 40 -5.53 0.79 7.65
CA PHE A 40 -5.29 0.36 6.28
C PHE A 40 -5.46 -1.15 6.10
N LYS A 41 -4.85 -1.95 6.98
CA LYS A 41 -5.00 -3.41 7.01
C LYS A 41 -6.44 -3.84 7.30
N SER A 42 -7.15 -3.11 8.15
CA SER A 42 -8.58 -3.35 8.40
C SER A 42 -9.42 -3.11 7.14
N MET A 43 -9.18 -2.01 6.42
CA MET A 43 -9.87 -1.70 5.17
C MET A 43 -9.56 -2.74 4.08
N ALA A 44 -8.30 -3.19 3.97
CA ALA A 44 -7.90 -4.22 3.02
C ALA A 44 -8.54 -5.60 3.30
N CYS A 45 -9.00 -5.84 4.54
CA CYS A 45 -9.73 -7.05 4.92
C CYS A 45 -11.26 -6.89 4.82
N ASP A 46 -11.76 -5.68 4.59
CA ASP A 46 -13.18 -5.43 4.45
C ASP A 46 -13.69 -6.03 3.12
N LYS A 47 -14.87 -6.65 3.17
CA LYS A 47 -15.50 -7.26 2.00
C LYS A 47 -15.93 -6.23 0.96
N HIS A 48 -16.18 -4.99 1.37
CA HIS A 48 -16.56 -3.91 0.45
C HIS A 48 -15.40 -3.47 -0.46
N PHE A 49 -14.15 -3.72 -0.07
CA PHE A 49 -12.96 -3.30 -0.80
C PHE A 49 -12.19 -4.47 -1.42
N GLN A 50 -12.82 -5.63 -1.61
CA GLN A 50 -12.19 -6.83 -2.21
C GLN A 50 -11.66 -6.59 -3.64
N GLN A 51 -12.28 -5.66 -4.37
CA GLN A 51 -11.90 -5.26 -5.72
C GLN A 51 -10.78 -4.21 -5.77
N VAL A 52 -10.37 -3.68 -4.63
CA VAL A 52 -9.34 -2.65 -4.52
C VAL A 52 -8.01 -3.31 -4.18
N PHE A 53 -6.97 -2.99 -4.94
CA PHE A 53 -5.62 -3.45 -4.65
C PHE A 53 -4.96 -2.54 -3.61
N PHE A 54 -4.46 -3.12 -2.53
CA PHE A 54 -3.78 -2.38 -1.47
C PHE A 54 -2.27 -2.61 -1.56
N ALA A 55 -1.52 -1.52 -1.76
CA ALA A 55 -0.07 -1.53 -1.85
C ALA A 55 0.56 -0.61 -0.80
N GLU A 56 1.80 -0.91 -0.45
CA GLU A 56 2.61 -0.11 0.47
C GLU A 56 4.00 0.15 -0.09
N VAL A 57 4.45 1.40 0.01
CA VAL A 57 5.76 1.85 -0.44
C VAL A 57 6.52 2.44 0.74
N ASN A 58 7.69 1.89 1.02
CA ASN A 58 8.61 2.46 2.01
C ASN A 58 9.48 3.53 1.33
N ILE A 59 9.28 4.79 1.72
CA ILE A 59 9.98 5.94 1.13
C ILE A 59 11.46 6.03 1.53
N GLU A 60 11.91 5.29 2.54
CA GLU A 60 13.34 5.22 2.87
C GLU A 60 14.10 4.21 2.01
N GLU A 61 13.43 3.15 1.56
CA GLU A 61 14.00 2.13 0.68
C GLU A 61 13.94 2.56 -0.79
N GLN A 62 12.91 3.32 -1.17
CA GLN A 62 12.71 3.86 -2.51
C GLN A 62 13.08 5.36 -2.54
N LYS A 63 14.34 5.68 -2.22
CA LYS A 63 14.89 7.03 -2.44
C LYS A 63 15.23 7.18 -3.91
N GLN A 64 14.27 7.70 -4.68
CA GLN A 64 14.52 8.14 -6.04
C GLN A 64 15.60 9.23 -6.10
#